data_AF-A0A7W0JW41-F1
#
_entry.id   AF-A0A7W0JW41-F1
#
_cell.length_a   1.000
_cell.length_b   1.000
_cell.length_c   1.000
_cell.angle_alpha   90.00
_cell.angle_beta   90.00
_cell.angle_gamma   90.00
#
_symmetry.space_group_name_H-M   'P 1'
#
loop_
_entity.id
_entity.type
_entity.pdbx_description
1 polymer ?
#
loop_
_entity_poly.entity_id
_entity_poly.type
_entity_poly.pdbx_seq_one_letter_code
_entity_poly.pdbx_strand_id
1 'polypeptide(L)'
;MKYDQETVRTFYKKLLILYPRAFRDLMGESMEQTFNDLWTERRRQTERGLFGYVLWIFVETSIGIIKERVLLITQRNTMKNITATLGSAALISFILVLPFAILEALNNTITKQNAPGLILLFGLLWLLPTAFIVILVPIVRTVRAGNSIVANPINLLLRVAFLVLIAMTWGWGLIDQLPCFLGVPNCD
;
A
#
# COMPACT_ATOMS: atom_id res chain seq x y z
N MET A 1 15.37 5.59 -10.28
CA MET A 1 16.52 6.49 -10.48
C MET A 1 16.19 7.82 -9.81
N LYS A 2 16.52 8.01 -8.52
CA LYS A 2 16.37 9.30 -7.83
C LYS A 2 17.53 10.17 -8.29
N TYR A 3 17.32 11.06 -9.25
CA TYR A 3 18.31 12.08 -9.55
C TYR A 3 18.37 13.03 -8.36
N ASP A 4 19.56 13.14 -7.79
CA ASP A 4 19.81 14.03 -6.67
C ASP A 4 19.58 15.49 -7.08
N GLN A 5 18.92 16.24 -6.20
CA GLN A 5 18.47 17.62 -6.47
C GLN A 5 19.65 18.53 -6.80
N GLU A 6 20.83 18.27 -6.21
CA GLU A 6 22.05 19.00 -6.52
C GLU A 6 22.56 18.71 -7.92
N THR A 7 22.42 17.47 -8.40
CA THR A 7 22.81 17.09 -9.76
C THR A 7 21.96 17.83 -10.79
N VAL A 8 20.64 17.85 -10.59
CA VAL A 8 19.70 18.55 -11.50
C VAL A 8 19.93 20.06 -11.48
N ARG A 9 20.13 20.65 -10.29
CA ARG A 9 20.44 22.07 -10.13
C ARG A 9 21.77 22.43 -10.83
N THR A 10 22.79 21.59 -10.73
CA THR A 10 24.08 21.80 -11.40
C THR A 10 23.96 21.78 -12.92
N PHE A 11 23.14 20.86 -13.46
CA PHE A 11 22.82 20.84 -14.89
C PHE A 11 22.06 22.09 -15.32
N TYR A 12 21.07 22.53 -14.54
CA TYR A 12 20.31 23.74 -14.83
C TYR A 12 21.19 25.00 -14.84
N LYS A 13 22.13 25.12 -13.87
CA LYS A 13 23.13 26.21 -13.86
C LYS A 13 24.03 26.19 -15.08
N LYS A 14 24.47 25.01 -15.53
CA LYS A 14 25.23 24.89 -16.79
C LYS A 14 24.40 25.31 -18.00
N LEU A 15 23.09 25.07 -18.00
CA LEU A 15 22.18 25.49 -19.05
C LEU A 15 21.98 27.02 -19.07
N LEU A 16 21.88 27.66 -17.90
CA LEU A 16 21.80 29.13 -17.78
C LEU A 16 23.08 29.83 -18.26
N ILE A 17 24.24 29.16 -18.20
CA ILE A 17 25.50 29.70 -18.73
C ILE A 17 25.48 29.80 -20.26
N LEU A 18 24.67 28.99 -20.96
CA LEU A 18 24.52 29.07 -22.41
C LEU A 18 23.74 30.32 -22.87
N TYR A 19 23.03 31.00 -21.98
CA TYR A 19 22.24 32.18 -22.35
C TYR A 19 23.11 33.44 -22.48
N PRO A 20 22.75 34.37 -23.39
CA PRO A 20 23.42 35.67 -23.52
C PRO A 20 23.45 36.44 -22.19
N ARG A 21 24.58 37.09 -21.86
CA ARG A 21 24.79 37.75 -20.55
C ARG A 21 23.66 38.68 -20.13
N ALA A 22 23.22 39.56 -21.04
CA ALA A 22 22.14 40.50 -20.77
C ALA A 22 20.84 39.81 -20.31
N PHE A 23 20.51 38.64 -20.87
CA PHE A 23 19.33 37.89 -20.47
C PHE A 23 19.52 37.17 -19.13
N ARG A 24 20.71 36.61 -18.91
CA ARG A 24 21.05 35.91 -17.66
C ARG A 24 21.06 36.83 -16.45
N ASP A 25 21.56 38.05 -16.60
CA ASP A 25 21.66 38.99 -15.49
C ASP A 25 20.29 39.57 -15.10
N LEU A 26 19.34 39.61 -16.05
CA LEU A 26 17.95 40.06 -15.84
C LEU A 26 17.01 38.95 -15.33
N MET A 27 17.17 37.73 -15.82
CA MET A 27 16.19 36.64 -15.59
C MET A 27 16.77 35.45 -14.81
N GLY A 28 18.09 35.30 -14.73
CA GLY A 28 18.75 34.09 -14.24
C GLY A 28 18.41 33.75 -12.79
N GLU A 29 18.37 34.75 -11.91
CA GLU A 29 18.04 34.55 -10.50
C GLU A 29 16.56 34.17 -10.31
N SER A 30 15.63 34.86 -10.99
CA SER A 30 14.20 34.53 -10.91
C SER A 30 13.87 33.18 -11.56
N MET A 31 14.59 32.81 -12.63
CA MET A 31 14.43 31.51 -13.30
C MET A 31 14.96 30.36 -12.45
N GLU A 32 16.09 30.55 -11.76
CA GLU A 32 16.61 29.55 -10.81
C GLU A 32 15.64 29.34 -9.64
N GLN A 33 15.05 30.41 -9.11
CA GLN A 33 14.07 30.33 -8.04
C GLN A 33 12.77 29.65 -8.52
N THR A 34 12.24 30.07 -9.68
CA THR A 34 11.04 29.46 -10.28
C THR A 34 11.26 27.99 -10.60
N PHE A 35 12.45 27.61 -11.07
CA PHE A 35 12.80 26.21 -11.32
C PHE A 35 12.84 25.39 -10.03
N ASN A 36 13.45 25.91 -8.95
CA ASN A 36 13.46 25.22 -7.65
C ASN A 36 12.05 25.08 -7.05
N ASP A 37 11.22 26.11 -7.15
CA ASP A 37 9.83 26.07 -6.68
C ASP A 37 9.01 25.06 -7.48
N LEU A 38 9.04 25.13 -8.82
CA LEU A 38 8.33 24.19 -9.67
C LEU A 38 8.85 22.76 -9.53
N TRP A 39 10.15 22.56 -9.31
CA TRP A 39 10.73 21.23 -9.09
C TRP A 39 10.26 20.64 -7.75
N THR A 40 10.27 21.45 -6.69
CA THR A 40 9.79 21.06 -5.35
C THR A 40 8.29 20.78 -5.38
N GLU A 41 7.51 21.65 -6.01
CA GLU A 41 6.05 21.53 -6.16
C GLU A 41 5.69 20.31 -7.01
N ARG A 42 6.36 20.12 -8.16
CA ARG A 42 6.14 18.95 -9.04
C ARG A 42 6.54 17.66 -8.35
N ARG A 43 7.65 17.60 -7.62
CA ARG A 43 8.02 16.42 -6.83
C ARG A 43 6.92 16.09 -5.81
N ARG A 44 6.41 17.10 -5.12
CA ARG A 44 5.35 16.96 -4.10
C ARG A 44 4.00 16.55 -4.71
N GLN A 45 3.65 17.07 -5.88
CA GLN A 45 2.42 16.71 -6.63
C GLN A 45 2.52 15.36 -7.33
N THR A 46 3.66 15.04 -7.95
CA THR A 46 3.91 13.74 -8.59
C THR A 46 3.92 12.64 -7.55
N GLU A 47 4.52 12.86 -6.37
CA GLU A 47 4.46 11.90 -5.26
C GLU A 47 3.05 11.77 -4.69
N ARG A 48 2.29 12.84 -4.38
CA ARG A 48 0.92 12.72 -3.84
C ARG A 48 -0.12 12.24 -4.86
N GLY A 49 -0.03 12.71 -6.10
CA GLY A 49 -1.02 12.47 -7.16
C GLY A 49 -0.91 11.09 -7.79
N LEU A 50 0.31 10.61 -8.08
CA LEU A 50 0.51 9.22 -8.50
C LEU A 50 0.26 8.25 -7.34
N PHE A 51 0.57 8.63 -6.11
CA PHE A 51 0.33 7.77 -4.94
C PHE A 51 -1.16 7.56 -4.68
N GLY A 52 -1.96 8.63 -4.67
CA GLY A 52 -3.41 8.52 -4.56
C GLY A 52 -4.00 7.70 -5.71
N TYR A 53 -3.50 7.89 -6.93
CA TYR A 53 -3.93 7.13 -8.11
C TYR A 53 -3.54 5.65 -8.05
N VAL A 54 -2.31 5.31 -7.62
CA VAL A 54 -1.84 3.93 -7.48
C VAL A 54 -2.59 3.23 -6.34
N LEU A 55 -2.78 3.89 -5.19
CA LEU A 55 -3.62 3.37 -4.11
C LEU A 55 -5.06 3.18 -4.56
N TRP A 56 -5.62 4.13 -5.31
CA TRP A 56 -6.97 4.05 -5.85
C TRP A 56 -7.13 2.86 -6.80
N ILE A 57 -6.22 2.72 -7.78
CA ILE A 57 -6.18 1.55 -8.67
C ILE A 57 -6.02 0.26 -7.86
N PHE A 58 -5.23 0.28 -6.80
CA PHE A 58 -5.01 -0.90 -5.97
C PHE A 58 -6.25 -1.30 -5.18
N VAL A 59 -6.96 -0.33 -4.61
CA VAL A 59 -8.25 -0.53 -3.94
C VAL A 59 -9.27 -1.08 -4.94
N GLU A 60 -9.35 -0.49 -6.12
CA GLU A 60 -10.30 -0.89 -7.17
C GLU A 60 -10.01 -2.31 -7.69
N THR A 61 -8.73 -2.65 -7.90
CA THR A 61 -8.29 -3.98 -8.34
C THR A 61 -8.52 -5.04 -7.26
N SER A 62 -8.23 -4.70 -5.99
CA SER A 62 -8.44 -5.60 -4.85
C SER A 62 -9.94 -5.89 -4.64
N ILE A 63 -10.80 -4.87 -4.77
CA ILE A 63 -12.26 -5.04 -4.73
C ILE A 63 -12.72 -5.96 -5.86
N GLY A 64 -12.19 -5.80 -7.08
CA GLY A 64 -12.48 -6.67 -8.22
C GLY A 64 -12.12 -8.14 -7.96
N ILE A 65 -10.89 -8.39 -7.51
CA ILE A 65 -10.39 -9.76 -7.23
C ILE A 65 -11.16 -10.40 -6.08
N ILE A 66 -11.45 -9.64 -5.01
CA ILE A 66 -12.25 -10.15 -3.88
C ILE A 66 -13.65 -10.50 -4.37
N LYS A 67 -14.31 -9.62 -5.12
CA LYS A 67 -15.65 -9.86 -5.66
C LYS A 67 -15.70 -11.12 -6.52
N GLU A 68 -14.72 -11.31 -7.39
CA GLU A 68 -14.65 -12.44 -8.32
C GLU A 68 -14.29 -13.75 -7.59
N ARG A 69 -13.29 -13.75 -6.70
CA ARG A 69 -12.89 -14.96 -5.97
C ARG A 69 -13.86 -15.35 -4.86
N VAL A 70 -14.49 -14.39 -4.16
CA VAL A 70 -15.53 -14.69 -3.15
C VAL A 70 -16.74 -15.34 -3.83
N LEU A 71 -17.13 -14.89 -5.02
CA LEU A 71 -18.20 -15.52 -5.79
C LEU A 71 -17.89 -16.99 -6.12
N LEU A 72 -16.67 -17.27 -6.61
CA LEU A 72 -16.24 -18.63 -6.96
C LEU A 72 -16.06 -19.55 -5.75
N ILE A 73 -15.51 -19.04 -4.64
CA ILE A 73 -15.34 -19.80 -3.39
C ILE A 73 -16.70 -20.13 -2.76
N THR A 74 -17.73 -19.30 -2.99
CA THR A 74 -19.07 -19.50 -2.43
C THR A 74 -19.81 -20.70 -3.04
N GLN A 75 -19.44 -21.19 -4.23
CA GLN A 75 -20.19 -22.21 -4.95
C GLN A 75 -19.77 -23.68 -4.66
N ARG A 76 -18.68 -23.94 -3.93
CA ARG A 76 -18.12 -25.30 -3.77
C ARG A 76 -18.54 -25.97 -2.44
N ASN A 77 -18.98 -27.23 -2.50
CA ASN A 77 -19.46 -28.07 -1.38
C ASN A 77 -18.40 -28.43 -0.32
N THR A 78 -18.89 -28.88 0.84
CA THR A 78 -18.50 -28.46 2.19
C THR A 78 -17.30 -29.13 2.88
N MET A 79 -16.55 -30.07 2.27
CA MET A 79 -15.53 -30.82 3.03
C MET A 79 -14.09 -30.78 2.49
N LYS A 80 -13.87 -30.40 1.24
CA LYS A 80 -12.51 -30.18 0.67
C LYS A 80 -12.05 -28.73 0.73
N ASN A 81 -12.82 -27.86 1.39
CA ASN A 81 -12.73 -26.41 1.18
C ASN A 81 -12.00 -25.63 2.25
N ILE A 82 -11.70 -26.17 3.44
CA ILE A 82 -10.99 -25.37 4.47
C ILE A 82 -9.58 -25.04 3.97
N THR A 83 -8.86 -26.02 3.41
CA THR A 83 -7.54 -25.81 2.79
C THR A 83 -7.63 -24.94 1.53
N ALA A 84 -8.68 -25.08 0.72
CA ALA A 84 -8.90 -24.20 -0.44
C ALA A 84 -9.24 -22.76 -0.03
N THR A 85 -9.96 -22.57 1.08
CA THR A 85 -10.33 -21.26 1.63
C THR A 85 -9.11 -20.62 2.29
N LEU A 86 -8.30 -21.39 3.01
CA LEU A 86 -7.04 -20.92 3.59
C LEU A 86 -6.03 -20.56 2.50
N GLY A 87 -5.85 -21.41 1.49
CA GLY A 87 -4.94 -21.16 0.37
C GLY A 87 -5.37 -19.96 -0.48
N SER A 88 -6.67 -19.79 -0.75
CA SER A 88 -7.16 -18.61 -1.45
C SER A 88 -7.07 -17.33 -0.60
N ALA A 89 -7.37 -17.39 0.70
CA ALA A 89 -7.18 -16.26 1.62
C ALA A 89 -5.71 -15.84 1.71
N ALA A 90 -4.81 -16.82 1.82
CA ALA A 90 -3.36 -16.62 1.81
C ALA A 90 -2.88 -15.96 0.51
N LEU A 91 -3.35 -16.43 -0.65
CA LEU A 91 -3.01 -15.84 -1.95
C LEU A 91 -3.54 -14.42 -2.11
N ILE A 92 -4.80 -14.17 -1.74
CA ILE A 92 -5.39 -12.82 -1.79
C ILE A 92 -4.60 -11.87 -0.89
N SER A 93 -4.30 -12.30 0.34
CA SER A 93 -3.53 -11.51 1.29
C SER A 93 -2.09 -11.29 0.82
N PHE A 94 -1.50 -12.27 0.15
CA PHE A 94 -0.16 -12.14 -0.44
C PHE A 94 -0.15 -11.09 -1.54
N ILE A 95 -1.12 -11.13 -2.45
CA ILE A 95 -1.29 -10.11 -3.50
C ILE A 95 -1.51 -8.72 -2.89
N LEU A 96 -2.24 -8.64 -1.78
CA LEU A 96 -2.50 -7.38 -1.07
C LEU A 96 -1.21 -6.76 -0.48
N VAL A 97 -0.32 -7.60 0.05
CA VAL A 97 0.93 -7.16 0.71
C VAL A 97 2.09 -6.97 -0.26
N LEU A 98 2.06 -7.63 -1.42
CA LEU A 98 3.13 -7.63 -2.42
C LEU A 98 3.62 -6.23 -2.83
N PRO A 99 2.76 -5.23 -3.12
CA PRO A 99 3.24 -3.92 -3.55
C PRO A 99 4.02 -3.20 -2.46
N PHE A 100 3.61 -3.34 -1.19
CA PHE A 100 4.34 -2.77 -0.06
C PHE A 100 5.72 -3.41 0.08
N ALA A 101 5.81 -4.73 -0.12
CA ALA A 101 7.09 -5.45 -0.14
C ALA A 101 8.00 -5.00 -1.30
N ILE A 102 7.42 -4.77 -2.48
CA ILE A 102 8.16 -4.25 -3.64
C ILE A 102 8.65 -2.82 -3.39
N LEU A 103 7.79 -1.93 -2.86
CA LEU A 103 8.15 -0.55 -2.55
C LEU A 103 9.30 -0.49 -1.55
N GLU A 104 9.20 -1.26 -0.47
CA GLU A 104 10.26 -1.38 0.53
C GLU A 104 11.56 -1.90 -0.08
N ALA A 105 11.50 -2.96 -0.90
CA ALA A 105 12.68 -3.53 -1.55
C ALA A 105 13.35 -2.55 -2.53
N LEU A 106 12.57 -1.71 -3.22
CA LEU A 106 13.10 -0.72 -4.17
C LEU A 106 13.74 0.49 -3.46
N ASN A 107 13.19 0.88 -2.31
CA ASN A 107 13.52 2.13 -1.65
C ASN A 107 14.51 1.97 -0.49
N ASN A 108 14.51 0.81 0.16
CA ASN A 108 15.37 0.48 1.31
C ASN A 108 16.48 -0.52 0.94
N THR A 109 17.11 -0.34 -0.23
CA THR A 109 18.20 -1.21 -0.71
C THR A 109 19.49 -1.12 0.13
N ILE A 110 19.58 -0.16 1.06
CA ILE A 110 20.83 0.19 1.76
C ILE A 110 20.90 -0.39 3.19
N THR A 111 19.77 -0.77 3.83
CA THR A 111 19.79 -1.23 5.22
C THR A 111 19.57 -2.74 5.33
N LYS A 112 20.60 -3.53 5.01
CA LYS A 112 20.64 -4.99 5.28
C LYS A 112 20.59 -5.35 6.79
N GLN A 113 20.55 -4.36 7.68
CA GLN A 113 20.78 -4.53 9.11
C GLN A 113 19.52 -4.94 9.90
N ASN A 114 18.30 -4.74 9.37
CA ASN A 114 17.04 -5.03 10.07
C ASN A 114 16.19 -6.13 9.39
N ALA A 115 16.83 -7.07 8.69
CA ALA A 115 16.16 -8.21 8.04
C ALA A 115 15.15 -8.99 8.92
N PRO A 116 15.38 -9.26 10.22
CA PRO A 116 14.39 -9.96 11.03
C PRO A 116 13.13 -9.12 11.30
N GLY A 117 13.26 -7.80 11.48
CA GLY A 117 12.11 -6.91 11.66
C GLY A 117 11.24 -6.82 10.40
N LEU A 118 11.88 -6.82 9.23
CA LEU A 118 11.20 -6.80 7.93
C LEU A 118 10.36 -8.08 7.70
N ILE A 119 10.93 -9.26 7.99
CA ILE A 119 10.22 -10.54 7.87
C ILE A 119 9.02 -10.58 8.82
N LEU A 120 9.19 -10.07 10.05
CA LEU A 120 8.15 -10.05 11.06
C LEU A 120 7.01 -9.08 10.69
N LEU A 121 7.38 -7.90 10.16
CA LEU A 121 6.44 -6.90 9.66
C LEU A 121 5.60 -7.45 8.51
N PHE A 122 6.22 -7.96 7.44
CA PHE A 122 5.50 -8.50 6.29
C PHE A 122 4.72 -9.77 6.64
N GLY A 123 5.25 -10.61 7.53
CA GLY A 123 4.55 -11.78 8.06
C GLY A 123 3.27 -11.39 8.79
N LEU A 124 3.34 -10.39 9.68
CA LEU A 124 2.17 -9.89 10.41
C LEU A 124 1.16 -9.20 9.47
N LEU A 125 1.66 -8.37 8.56
CA LEU A 125 0.85 -7.65 7.58
C LEU A 125 0.12 -8.58 6.62
N TRP A 126 0.66 -9.78 6.37
CA TRP A 126 0.04 -10.83 5.57
C TRP A 126 -0.92 -11.72 6.37
N LEU A 127 -0.57 -12.05 7.62
CA LEU A 127 -1.35 -12.95 8.47
C LEU A 127 -2.68 -12.32 8.91
N LEU A 128 -2.69 -11.02 9.20
CA LEU A 128 -3.88 -10.27 9.62
C LEU A 128 -5.01 -10.30 8.55
N PRO A 129 -4.78 -9.93 7.27
CA PRO A 129 -5.78 -10.05 6.21
C PRO A 129 -6.18 -11.51 5.94
N THR A 130 -5.26 -12.47 6.08
CA THR A 130 -5.57 -13.88 5.91
C THR A 130 -6.58 -14.34 6.96
N ALA A 131 -6.34 -14.00 8.23
CA ALA A 131 -7.27 -14.27 9.34
C ALA A 131 -8.62 -13.56 9.12
N PHE A 132 -8.60 -12.31 8.66
CA PHE A 132 -9.81 -11.56 8.34
C PHE A 132 -10.70 -12.28 7.32
N ILE A 133 -10.11 -12.72 6.19
CA ILE A 133 -10.85 -13.42 5.13
C ILE A 133 -11.40 -14.76 5.65
N VAL A 134 -10.60 -15.53 6.39
CA VAL A 134 -11.02 -16.83 6.94
C VAL A 134 -12.21 -16.69 7.90
N ILE A 135 -12.26 -15.63 8.70
CA ILE A 135 -13.37 -15.35 9.61
C ILE A 135 -14.60 -14.78 8.87
N LEU A 136 -14.38 -13.94 7.85
CA LEU A 136 -15.45 -13.28 7.10
C LEU A 136 -16.23 -14.24 6.18
N VAL A 137 -15.53 -15.15 5.48
CA VAL A 137 -16.14 -16.09 4.52
C VAL A 137 -17.33 -16.88 5.09
N PRO A 138 -17.23 -17.54 6.27
CA PRO A 138 -18.37 -18.28 6.81
C PRO A 138 -19.53 -17.37 7.19
N ILE A 139 -19.28 -16.13 7.65
CA ILE A 139 -20.33 -15.15 7.99
C ILE A 139 -21.09 -14.74 6.74
N VAL A 140 -20.39 -14.39 5.66
CA VAL A 140 -21.02 -14.00 4.40
C VAL A 140 -21.86 -15.14 3.84
N ARG A 141 -21.38 -16.38 3.95
CA ARG A 141 -22.13 -17.57 3.51
C ARG A 141 -23.38 -17.81 4.36
N THR A 142 -23.32 -17.66 5.69
CA THR A 142 -24.49 -17.85 6.56
C THR A 142 -25.55 -16.79 6.31
N VAL A 143 -25.16 -15.52 6.09
CA VAL A 143 -26.06 -14.43 5.68
C VAL A 143 -26.71 -14.75 4.34
N ARG A 144 -25.91 -15.14 3.34
CA ARG A 144 -26.40 -15.37 1.98
C ARG A 144 -27.32 -16.59 1.88
N ALA A 145 -27.10 -17.61 2.69
CA ALA A 145 -27.96 -18.79 2.73
C ALA A 145 -29.37 -18.51 3.31
N GLY A 146 -29.65 -17.27 3.75
CA GLY A 146 -30.90 -16.92 4.41
C GLY A 146 -31.13 -17.68 5.72
N ASN A 147 -30.07 -18.33 6.23
CA ASN A 147 -30.15 -19.11 7.44
C ASN A 147 -30.27 -18.16 8.63
N SER A 148 -31.01 -18.54 9.67
CA SER A 148 -31.21 -17.69 10.84
C SER A 148 -29.88 -17.50 11.58
N ILE A 149 -29.15 -16.44 11.22
CA ILE A 149 -27.98 -15.93 11.93
C ILE A 149 -28.27 -15.65 13.42
N VAL A 150 -29.56 -15.56 13.74
CA VAL A 150 -30.14 -15.39 15.06
C VAL A 150 -30.00 -16.64 15.95
N ALA A 151 -29.57 -17.79 15.44
CA ALA A 151 -29.39 -18.99 16.27
C ALA A 151 -28.25 -18.87 17.31
N ASN A 152 -27.28 -17.96 17.10
CA ASN A 152 -26.22 -17.66 18.07
C ASN A 152 -25.69 -16.21 17.92
N PRO A 153 -26.45 -15.20 18.38
CA PRO A 153 -26.14 -13.79 18.14
C PRO A 153 -24.84 -13.35 18.84
N ILE A 154 -24.52 -13.93 19.99
CA ILE A 154 -23.30 -13.61 20.76
C ILE A 154 -22.04 -14.03 19.98
N ASN A 155 -22.03 -15.22 19.39
CA ASN A 155 -20.90 -15.71 18.59
C ASN A 155 -20.70 -14.86 17.32
N LEU A 156 -21.79 -14.44 16.68
CA LEU A 156 -21.70 -13.51 15.55
C LEU A 156 -21.11 -12.17 15.97
N LEU A 157 -21.62 -11.58 17.05
CA LEU A 157 -21.16 -10.29 17.57
C LEU A 157 -19.66 -10.35 17.92
N LEU A 158 -19.21 -11.42 18.56
CA LEU A 158 -17.81 -11.64 18.88
C LEU A 158 -16.95 -11.73 17.60
N ARG A 159 -17.37 -12.50 16.59
CA ARG A 159 -16.64 -12.58 15.31
C ARG A 159 -16.56 -11.23 14.59
N VAL A 160 -17.65 -10.47 14.58
CA VAL A 160 -17.66 -9.12 13.98
C VAL A 160 -16.73 -8.19 14.75
N ALA A 161 -16.74 -8.22 16.08
CA ALA A 161 -15.82 -7.44 16.90
C ALA A 161 -14.35 -7.81 16.59
N PHE A 162 -14.02 -9.10 16.47
CA PHE A 162 -12.69 -9.55 16.06
C PHE A 162 -12.30 -9.05 14.67
N LEU A 163 -13.21 -9.07 13.69
CA LEU A 163 -12.95 -8.54 12.36
C LEU A 163 -12.64 -7.04 12.38
N VAL A 164 -13.40 -6.27 13.18
CA VAL A 164 -13.17 -4.82 13.34
C VAL A 164 -11.80 -4.56 13.97
N LEU A 165 -11.43 -5.31 15.02
CA LEU A 165 -10.12 -5.19 15.66
C LEU A 165 -8.99 -5.52 14.70
N ILE A 166 -9.10 -6.60 13.91
CA ILE A 166 -8.10 -6.95 12.89
C ILE A 166 -7.96 -5.83 11.86
N ALA A 167 -9.07 -5.29 11.36
CA ALA A 167 -9.05 -4.20 10.38
C ALA A 167 -8.42 -2.92 10.95
N MET A 168 -8.74 -2.55 12.19
CA MET A 168 -8.15 -1.40 12.87
C MET A 168 -6.65 -1.57 13.07
N THR A 169 -6.20 -2.71 13.60
CA THR A 169 -4.78 -2.99 13.82
C THR A 169 -4.01 -2.99 12.51
N TRP A 170 -4.55 -3.60 11.45
CA TRP A 170 -3.91 -3.62 10.14
C TRP A 170 -3.85 -2.23 9.50
N GLY A 171 -4.94 -1.47 9.56
CA GLY A 171 -4.98 -0.09 9.05
C GLY A 171 -4.02 0.83 9.79
N TRP A 172 -3.94 0.72 11.12
CA TRP A 172 -2.98 1.47 11.93
C TRP A 172 -1.54 1.12 11.57
N GLY A 173 -1.21 -0.17 11.51
CA GLY A 173 0.11 -0.63 11.11
C GLY A 173 0.51 -0.17 9.71
N LEU A 174 -0.43 -0.11 8.77
CA LEU A 174 -0.16 0.47 7.45
C LEU A 174 0.13 1.95 7.52
N ILE A 175 -0.69 2.75 8.23
CA ILE A 175 -0.51 4.21 8.33
C ILE A 175 0.85 4.55 8.95
N ASP A 176 1.22 3.82 10.00
CA ASP A 176 2.46 3.99 10.74
C ASP A 176 3.69 3.64 9.89
N GLN A 177 3.62 2.55 9.11
CA GLN A 177 4.75 2.05 8.32
C GLN A 177 4.81 2.58 6.88
N LEU A 178 3.76 3.29 6.44
CA LEU A 178 3.68 3.90 5.12
C LEU A 178 4.85 4.86 4.82
N PRO A 179 5.27 5.75 5.74
CA PRO A 179 6.41 6.64 5.51
C PRO A 179 7.71 5.87 5.26
N CYS A 180 7.88 4.73 5.96
CA CYS A 180 9.03 3.83 5.81
C CYS A 180 9.08 3.22 4.41
N PHE A 181 7.95 2.67 3.93
CA PHE A 181 7.84 2.12 2.57
C PHE A 181 8.12 3.17 1.50
N LEU A 182 7.79 4.43 1.81
CA LEU A 182 8.06 5.59 0.96
C LEU A 182 9.48 6.14 1.10
N GLY A 183 10.31 5.55 1.97
CA GLY A 183 11.75 5.82 2.10
C GLY A 183 12.01 7.24 2.58
N VAL A 184 11.12 7.73 3.44
CA VAL A 184 11.34 8.94 4.21
C VAL A 184 12.48 8.64 5.21
N PRO A 185 13.51 9.49 5.32
CA PRO A 185 14.59 9.29 6.30
C PRO A 185 14.06 9.48 7.74
N ASN A 186 14.58 8.70 8.71
CA ASN A 186 14.16 8.66 10.12
C ASN A 186 12.67 8.33 10.30
N CYS A 187 12.26 7.13 9.89
CA CYS A 187 10.97 6.58 10.26
C CYS A 187 11.13 5.66 11.47
N ASP A 188 11.27 6.27 12.64
CA ASP A 188 11.32 5.61 13.95
C ASP A 188 10.06 5.96 14.75
#